data_AF-S7XG51-F1
#
_entry.id   AF-S7XG51-F1
#
_cell.length_a   1.000
_cell.length_b   1.000
_cell.length_c   1.000
_cell.angle_alpha   90.00
_cell.angle_beta   90.00
_cell.angle_gamma   90.00
#
_symmetry.space_group_name_H-M   'P 1'
#
loop_
_entity.id
_entity.type
_entity.pdbx_description
1 polymer ?
#
loop_
_entity_poly.entity_id
_entity_poly.type
_entity_poly.pdbx_seq_one_letter_code
_entity_poly.pdbx_strand_id
1 'polypeptide(L)'
;MVRGPRKHLKRLNAPKSWSLDKNGGVFAPRTSTGPHSMQESIPLCLLLTRILKVASNNKEIKHIMKNRLITVNGNIRTDSRYPVGIMDVLSIKKTNEHYRLLYNIAGKFVLHKITEEEAQYRIAKVTNKKVVKGNIPHTYTSCGGSFKYADPSISIGDSVKIDIKTSKIVENSSLEVGKVVYLIKGKNIGCLGVITGIEKREGTHDIVNIVDKVGRNFSTIFSNILVVGADDNPWVTFTKDEGIKYSEYEQSIKEYGPMNEEKEEESIPEVVETSEVETRHPTRARG
;
A
#
# COMPACT_ATOMS: atom_id res chain seq x y z
N MET A 1 -13.50 27.69 -16.56
CA MET A 1 -13.39 26.37 -15.89
C MET A 1 -14.77 25.71 -15.90
N VAL A 2 -14.92 24.53 -16.51
CA VAL A 2 -16.22 23.83 -16.52
C VAL A 2 -16.57 23.40 -15.09
N ARG A 3 -17.76 23.78 -14.63
CA ARG A 3 -18.29 23.49 -13.29
C ARG A 3 -19.19 22.23 -13.34
N GLY A 4 -19.21 21.46 -12.25
CA GLY A 4 -20.00 20.22 -12.14
C GLY A 4 -19.17 18.93 -12.08
N PRO A 5 -19.83 17.76 -11.93
CA PRO A 5 -19.17 16.48 -11.77
C PRO A 5 -18.43 16.08 -13.06
N ARG A 6 -17.11 15.96 -12.96
CA ARG A 6 -16.26 15.54 -14.08
C ARG A 6 -16.44 14.04 -14.34
N LYS A 7 -16.88 13.68 -15.54
CA LYS A 7 -17.03 12.27 -15.97
C LYS A 7 -15.71 11.62 -16.41
N HIS A 8 -14.76 12.43 -16.87
CA HIS A 8 -13.49 11.96 -17.44
C HIS A 8 -12.32 12.20 -16.48
N LEU A 9 -11.33 11.31 -16.53
CA LEU A 9 -10.06 11.44 -15.82
C LEU A 9 -8.92 11.37 -16.85
N LYS A 10 -8.14 12.45 -16.95
CA LYS A 10 -6.91 12.44 -17.76
C LYS A 10 -5.88 11.51 -17.12
N ARG A 11 -5.16 10.76 -17.95
CA ARG A 11 -4.22 9.73 -17.48
C ARG A 11 -3.11 10.31 -16.61
N LEU A 12 -2.57 11.47 -16.99
CA LEU A 12 -1.56 12.20 -16.22
C LEU A 12 -2.04 12.63 -14.83
N ASN A 13 -3.36 12.79 -14.65
CA ASN A 13 -3.97 13.15 -13.37
C ASN A 13 -4.52 11.93 -12.60
N ALA A 14 -4.26 10.72 -13.09
CA ALA A 14 -4.61 9.51 -12.36
C ALA A 14 -3.71 9.37 -11.11
N PRO A 15 -4.21 8.75 -10.02
CA PRO A 15 -3.39 8.45 -8.86
C PRO A 15 -2.13 7.67 -9.25
N LYS A 16 -0.97 8.12 -8.76
CA LYS A 16 0.33 7.48 -9.03
C LYS A 16 0.38 6.03 -8.52
N SER A 17 -0.40 5.72 -7.48
CA SER A 17 -0.54 4.38 -6.91
C SER A 17 -1.08 3.33 -7.89
N TRP A 18 -1.77 3.74 -8.97
CA TRP A 18 -2.29 2.85 -10.01
C TRP A 18 -1.22 2.37 -11.00
N SER A 19 0.00 2.92 -10.96
CA SER A 19 1.12 2.54 -11.84
C SER A 19 0.75 2.53 -13.32
N LEU A 20 0.02 3.56 -13.77
CA LEU A 20 -0.31 3.73 -15.18
C LEU A 20 0.88 4.30 -15.95
N ASP A 21 1.16 3.70 -17.11
CA ASP A 21 2.12 4.21 -18.07
C ASP A 21 1.65 5.54 -18.68
N LYS A 22 2.58 6.42 -19.08
CA LYS A 22 2.24 7.74 -19.63
C LYS A 22 1.64 7.67 -21.04
N ASN A 23 2.08 6.70 -21.85
CA ASN A 23 1.81 6.66 -23.29
C ASN A 23 0.63 5.75 -23.69
N GLY A 24 0.06 4.96 -22.78
CA GLY A 24 -1.06 4.05 -23.04
C GLY A 24 -2.42 4.71 -23.25
N GLY A 25 -2.44 5.98 -23.67
CA GLY A 25 -3.63 6.75 -24.04
C GLY A 25 -3.86 8.02 -23.22
N VAL A 26 -4.79 8.85 -23.68
CA VAL A 26 -5.07 10.18 -23.11
C VAL A 26 -5.82 10.11 -21.77
N PHE A 27 -6.64 9.07 -21.59
CA PHE A 27 -7.54 8.94 -20.44
C PHE A 27 -7.22 7.71 -19.58
N ALA A 28 -7.57 7.80 -18.30
CA ALA A 28 -7.58 6.69 -17.37
C ALA A 28 -9.04 6.37 -16.98
N PRO A 29 -9.33 5.11 -16.58
CA PRO A 29 -10.65 4.78 -16.04
C PRO A 29 -10.87 5.55 -14.74
N ARG A 30 -11.85 6.46 -14.76
CA ARG A 30 -12.31 7.14 -13.54
C ARG A 30 -13.07 6.14 -12.68
N THR A 31 -12.72 6.03 -11.40
CA THR A 31 -13.49 5.21 -10.45
C THR A 31 -14.91 5.76 -10.30
N SER A 32 -15.87 4.84 -10.16
CA SER A 32 -17.25 5.17 -9.79
C SER A 32 -17.29 5.71 -8.36
N THR A 33 -18.31 6.52 -8.04
CA THR A 33 -18.56 6.95 -6.66
C THR A 33 -19.06 5.75 -5.85
N GLY A 34 -18.22 5.20 -4.99
CA GLY A 34 -18.50 3.98 -4.23
C GLY A 34 -17.96 4.06 -2.80
N PRO A 35 -17.65 2.91 -2.18
CA PRO A 35 -17.27 2.84 -0.76
C PRO A 35 -15.99 3.61 -0.41
N HIS A 36 -15.05 3.73 -1.36
CA HIS A 36 -13.72 4.27 -1.11
C HIS A 36 -13.47 5.54 -1.95
N SER A 37 -12.60 6.41 -1.43
CA SER A 37 -12.15 7.60 -2.14
C SER A 37 -11.34 7.24 -3.39
N MET A 38 -11.31 8.10 -4.41
CA MET A 38 -10.58 7.84 -5.66
C MET A 38 -9.08 7.64 -5.46
N GLN A 39 -8.49 8.29 -4.46
CA GLN A 39 -7.06 8.21 -4.18
C GLN A 39 -6.68 6.94 -3.40
N GLU A 40 -7.61 6.42 -2.61
CA GLU A 40 -7.45 5.22 -1.76
C GLU A 40 -8.04 3.95 -2.39
N SER A 41 -8.49 4.04 -3.64
CA SER A 41 -9.05 2.92 -4.38
C SER A 41 -8.44 2.78 -5.75
N ILE A 42 -8.62 1.60 -6.32
CA ILE A 42 -8.29 1.27 -7.69
C ILE A 42 -9.54 0.68 -8.36
N PRO A 43 -9.86 1.06 -9.61
CA PRO A 43 -11.02 0.50 -10.31
C PRO A 43 -10.78 -0.98 -10.67
N LEU A 44 -11.83 -1.80 -10.59
CA LEU A 44 -11.79 -3.23 -10.93
C LEU A 44 -11.16 -3.51 -12.30
N CYS A 45 -11.41 -2.68 -13.30
CA CYS A 45 -10.83 -2.86 -14.63
C CYS A 45 -9.30 -2.82 -14.63
N LEU A 46 -8.67 -1.98 -13.80
CA LEU A 46 -7.20 -1.93 -13.69
C LEU A 46 -6.65 -3.12 -12.92
N LEU A 47 -7.35 -3.60 -11.89
CA LEU A 47 -6.95 -4.81 -11.17
C LEU A 47 -6.89 -6.02 -12.10
N LEU A 48 -7.93 -6.21 -12.93
CA LEU A 48 -8.02 -7.36 -13.83
C LEU A 48 -7.04 -7.31 -15.00
N THR A 49 -6.72 -6.11 -15.48
CA THR A 49 -5.85 -5.94 -16.66
C THR A 49 -4.38 -5.81 -16.31
N ARG A 50 -4.05 -4.93 -15.35
CA ARG A 50 -2.65 -4.55 -15.07
C ARG A 50 -2.01 -5.43 -13.99
N ILE A 51 -2.77 -5.81 -12.97
CA ILE A 51 -2.24 -6.56 -11.83
C ILE A 51 -2.42 -8.07 -12.07
N LEU A 52 -3.66 -8.56 -12.23
CA LEU A 52 -3.93 -9.99 -12.42
C LEU A 52 -3.71 -10.48 -13.86
N LYS A 53 -3.73 -9.58 -14.85
CA LYS A 53 -3.58 -9.89 -16.28
C LYS A 53 -4.56 -10.98 -16.80
N VAL A 54 -5.76 -11.04 -16.23
CA VAL A 54 -6.83 -11.99 -16.64
C VAL A 54 -7.50 -11.55 -17.94
N ALA A 55 -7.51 -10.24 -18.21
CA ALA A 55 -8.04 -9.66 -19.43
C ALA A 55 -7.03 -8.70 -20.04
N SER A 56 -6.92 -8.67 -21.36
CA SER A 56 -6.09 -7.71 -22.08
C SER A 56 -6.89 -6.47 -22.47
N ASN A 57 -8.18 -6.64 -22.78
CA ASN A 57 -9.02 -5.59 -23.36
C ASN A 57 -10.29 -5.28 -22.54
N ASN A 58 -10.81 -4.06 -22.70
CA ASN A 58 -12.06 -3.65 -22.05
C ASN A 58 -13.28 -4.50 -22.46
N LYS A 59 -13.28 -5.09 -23.67
CA LYS A 59 -14.36 -5.97 -24.14
C LYS A 59 -14.42 -7.27 -23.32
N GLU A 60 -13.27 -7.87 -23.05
CA GLU A 60 -13.15 -9.06 -22.19
C GLU A 60 -13.54 -8.75 -20.75
N ILE A 61 -13.10 -7.62 -20.19
CA ILE A 61 -13.52 -7.19 -18.83
C ILE A 61 -15.04 -7.11 -18.75
N LYS A 62 -15.69 -6.46 -19.73
CA LYS A 62 -17.15 -6.37 -19.78
C LYS A 62 -17.81 -7.76 -19.86
N HIS A 63 -17.21 -8.71 -20.57
CA HIS A 63 -17.70 -10.08 -20.63
C HIS A 63 -17.58 -10.78 -19.27
N ILE A 64 -16.43 -10.69 -18.60
CA ILE A 64 -16.21 -11.26 -17.26
C ILE A 64 -17.19 -10.66 -16.24
N MET A 65 -17.39 -9.34 -16.27
CA MET A 65 -18.34 -8.64 -15.40
C MET A 65 -19.79 -9.08 -15.63
N LYS A 66 -20.21 -9.23 -16.90
CA LYS A 66 -21.55 -9.70 -17.26
C LYS A 66 -21.81 -11.12 -16.76
N ASN A 67 -20.79 -11.97 -16.78
CA ASN A 67 -20.87 -13.35 -16.31
C ASN A 67 -20.88 -13.46 -14.77
N ARG A 68 -20.82 -12.33 -14.02
CA ARG A 68 -20.94 -12.29 -12.55
C ARG A 68 -19.91 -13.16 -11.82
N LEU A 69 -18.73 -13.32 -12.41
CA LEU A 69 -17.66 -14.19 -11.90
C LEU A 69 -16.86 -13.56 -10.75
N ILE A 70 -16.89 -12.23 -10.66
CA ILE A 70 -16.10 -11.46 -9.71
C ILE A 70 -16.96 -10.99 -8.55
N THR A 71 -16.45 -11.24 -7.35
CA THR A 71 -17.04 -10.77 -6.10
C THR A 71 -16.04 -9.91 -5.34
N VAL A 72 -16.52 -8.82 -4.77
CA VAL A 72 -15.76 -7.95 -3.87
C VAL A 72 -16.49 -7.91 -2.54
N ASN A 73 -15.81 -8.31 -1.46
CA ASN A 73 -16.40 -8.48 -0.13
C ASN A 73 -17.69 -9.31 -0.20
N GLY A 74 -17.63 -10.50 -0.83
CA GLY A 74 -18.74 -11.44 -0.97
C GLY A 74 -19.84 -11.04 -1.97
N ASN A 75 -19.90 -9.76 -2.34
CA ASN A 75 -20.93 -9.23 -3.23
C ASN A 75 -20.50 -9.27 -4.69
N ILE A 76 -21.38 -9.73 -5.58
CA ILE A 76 -21.14 -9.73 -7.03
C ILE A 76 -21.07 -8.28 -7.52
N ARG A 77 -19.99 -7.91 -8.20
CA ARG A 77 -19.83 -6.59 -8.80
C ARG A 77 -19.78 -6.71 -10.31
N THR A 78 -20.67 -5.98 -10.98
CA THR A 78 -20.77 -5.91 -12.45
C THR A 78 -20.20 -4.61 -13.03
N ASP A 79 -20.01 -3.59 -12.19
CA ASP A 79 -19.40 -2.33 -12.62
C ASP A 79 -17.88 -2.49 -12.75
N SER A 80 -17.37 -2.36 -13.97
CA SER A 80 -15.94 -2.39 -14.26
C SER A 80 -15.14 -1.28 -13.58
N ARG A 81 -15.79 -0.16 -13.22
CA ARG A 81 -15.16 1.01 -12.59
C ARG A 81 -15.38 1.07 -11.08
N TYR A 82 -15.91 -0.02 -10.49
CA TYR A 82 -16.12 -0.11 -9.06
C TYR A 82 -14.80 0.13 -8.29
N PRO A 83 -14.77 1.06 -7.33
CA PRO A 83 -13.58 1.34 -6.54
C PRO A 83 -13.38 0.23 -5.50
N VAL A 84 -12.32 -0.57 -5.69
CA VAL A 84 -11.84 -1.50 -4.67
C VAL A 84 -10.79 -0.77 -3.86
N GLY A 85 -10.96 -0.76 -2.53
CA GLY A 85 -10.04 -0.07 -1.63
C GLY A 85 -9.22 -1.05 -0.79
N ILE A 86 -8.40 -0.47 0.08
CA ILE A 86 -7.48 -1.21 0.94
C ILE A 86 -8.27 -2.12 1.88
N MET A 87 -7.73 -3.30 2.17
CA MET A 87 -8.35 -4.37 2.97
C MET A 87 -9.61 -5.00 2.36
N ASP A 88 -10.06 -4.58 1.18
CA ASP A 88 -11.13 -5.30 0.49
C ASP A 88 -10.64 -6.65 -0.04
N VAL A 89 -11.54 -7.63 -0.01
CA VAL A 89 -11.29 -8.99 -0.50
C VAL A 89 -11.93 -9.14 -1.88
N LEU A 90 -11.10 -9.42 -2.88
CA LEU A 90 -11.48 -9.76 -4.24
C LEU A 90 -11.46 -11.28 -4.39
N SER A 91 -12.59 -11.88 -4.79
CA SER A 91 -12.69 -13.33 -5.00
C SER A 91 -13.19 -13.64 -6.40
N ILE A 92 -12.51 -14.58 -7.07
CA ILE A 92 -12.85 -15.05 -8.41
C ILE A 92 -13.49 -16.43 -8.28
N LYS A 93 -14.81 -16.51 -8.52
CA LYS A 93 -15.59 -17.74 -8.29
C LYS A 93 -15.17 -18.92 -9.16
N LYS A 94 -14.63 -18.66 -10.35
CA LYS A 94 -14.30 -19.74 -11.31
C LYS A 94 -12.98 -20.43 -10.97
N THR A 95 -12.03 -19.69 -10.41
CA THR A 95 -10.70 -20.19 -10.08
C THR A 95 -10.53 -20.49 -8.58
N ASN A 96 -11.55 -20.18 -7.76
CA ASN A 96 -11.50 -20.24 -6.30
C ASN A 96 -10.26 -19.53 -5.72
N GLU A 97 -9.90 -18.40 -6.32
CA GLU A 97 -8.79 -17.59 -5.86
C GLU A 97 -9.30 -16.34 -5.14
N HIS A 98 -8.69 -16.09 -3.98
CA HIS A 98 -8.99 -14.97 -3.12
C HIS A 98 -7.77 -14.07 -2.99
N TYR A 99 -8.02 -12.77 -3.07
CA TYR A 99 -7.00 -11.75 -3.00
C TYR A 99 -7.43 -10.63 -2.06
N ARG A 100 -6.51 -10.10 -1.27
CA ARG A 100 -6.70 -8.86 -0.50
C ARG A 100 -5.93 -7.73 -1.15
N LEU A 101 -6.57 -6.56 -1.25
CA LEU A 101 -5.91 -5.37 -1.76
C LEU A 101 -5.10 -4.69 -0.65
N LEU A 102 -3.78 -4.59 -0.86
CA LEU A 102 -2.83 -3.94 0.04
C LEU A 102 -2.00 -2.90 -0.73
N TYR A 103 -1.19 -2.15 -0.01
CA TYR A 103 -0.11 -1.34 -0.60
C TYR A 103 1.22 -2.08 -0.47
N ASN A 104 2.06 -1.88 -1.46
CA ASN A 104 3.49 -2.10 -1.34
C ASN A 104 4.13 -0.90 -0.60
N ILE A 105 5.34 -1.07 -0.09
CA ILE A 105 6.23 -0.05 0.50
C ILE A 105 6.43 1.16 -0.43
N ALA A 106 6.39 0.93 -1.74
CA ALA A 106 6.43 1.99 -2.76
C ALA A 106 5.11 2.80 -2.90
N GLY A 107 4.08 2.47 -2.12
CA GLY A 107 2.76 3.13 -2.18
C GLY A 107 1.90 2.76 -3.39
N LYS A 108 2.18 1.61 -4.01
CA LYS A 108 1.43 1.05 -5.15
C LYS A 108 0.47 -0.02 -4.66
N PHE A 109 -0.69 -0.14 -5.30
CA PHE A 109 -1.63 -1.22 -4.98
C PHE A 109 -1.10 -2.57 -5.44
N VAL A 110 -1.17 -3.57 -4.56
CA VAL A 110 -0.79 -4.96 -4.83
C VAL A 110 -1.90 -5.87 -4.34
N LEU A 111 -2.17 -6.93 -5.10
CA LEU A 111 -3.07 -8.00 -4.68
C LEU A 111 -2.25 -9.09 -4.00
N HIS A 112 -2.50 -9.29 -2.71
CA HIS A 112 -1.93 -10.38 -1.94
C HIS A 112 -2.87 -11.58 -2.03
N LYS A 113 -2.35 -12.76 -2.42
CA LYS A 113 -3.15 -13.99 -2.47
C LYS A 113 -3.35 -14.50 -1.05
N ILE A 114 -4.60 -14.75 -0.67
CA ILE A 114 -5.00 -15.16 0.69
C ILE A 114 -5.68 -16.52 0.68
N THR A 115 -5.76 -17.14 1.85
CA THR A 115 -6.50 -18.40 2.07
C THR A 115 -8.01 -18.14 2.11
N GLU A 116 -8.80 -19.21 1.95
CA GLU A 116 -10.28 -19.11 2.02
C GLU A 116 -10.77 -18.65 3.41
N GLU A 117 -10.09 -19.03 4.48
CA GLU A 117 -10.41 -18.62 5.85
C GLU A 117 -10.25 -17.11 6.04
N GLU A 118 -9.12 -16.58 5.60
CA GLU A 118 -8.83 -15.15 5.65
C GLU A 118 -9.76 -14.34 4.75
N ALA A 119 -10.23 -14.93 3.65
CA ALA A 119 -11.18 -14.32 2.73
C ALA A 119 -12.60 -14.15 3.30
N GLN A 120 -12.91 -14.78 4.44
CA GLN A 120 -14.23 -14.64 5.09
C GLN A 120 -14.36 -13.34 5.88
N TYR A 121 -13.26 -12.67 6.21
CA TYR A 121 -13.30 -11.41 6.94
C TYR A 121 -12.48 -10.32 6.27
N ARG A 122 -12.74 -9.09 6.70
CA ARG A 122 -11.94 -7.91 6.33
C ARG A 122 -11.84 -6.96 7.50
N ILE A 123 -10.82 -6.11 7.48
CA ILE A 123 -10.62 -5.08 8.49
C ILE A 123 -11.08 -3.75 7.93
N ALA A 124 -11.76 -2.97 8.77
CA ALA A 124 -12.05 -1.58 8.46
C ALA A 124 -11.75 -0.69 9.66
N LYS A 125 -11.25 0.52 9.39
CA LYS A 125 -11.07 1.55 10.40
C LYS A 125 -12.39 2.21 10.73
N VAL A 126 -12.66 2.47 12.00
CA VAL A 126 -13.78 3.29 12.44
C VAL A 126 -13.46 4.76 12.21
N THR A 127 -14.27 5.43 11.39
CA THR A 127 -14.08 6.84 11.04
C THR A 127 -14.97 7.77 11.84
N ASN A 128 -16.15 7.31 12.22
CA ASN A 128 -17.12 8.14 12.93
C ASN A 128 -18.09 7.28 13.74
N LYS A 129 -18.58 7.83 14.85
CA LYS A 129 -19.67 7.27 15.65
C LYS A 129 -20.72 8.36 15.84
N LYS A 130 -21.97 8.06 15.47
CA LYS A 130 -23.08 9.01 15.63
C LYS A 130 -24.33 8.29 16.10
N VAL A 131 -25.10 8.96 16.93
CA VAL A 131 -26.45 8.53 17.27
C VAL A 131 -27.40 9.09 16.20
N VAL A 132 -28.16 8.21 15.55
CA VAL A 132 -29.12 8.57 14.49
C VAL A 132 -30.52 8.65 15.09
N LYS A 133 -31.49 9.18 14.33
CA LYS A 133 -32.91 9.25 14.70
C LYS A 133 -33.39 7.94 15.32
N GLY A 134 -34.07 8.04 16.46
CA GLY A 134 -34.49 6.89 17.26
C GLY A 134 -33.45 6.45 18.31
N ASN A 135 -32.48 7.30 18.63
CA ASN A 135 -31.42 7.02 19.61
C ASN A 135 -30.61 5.75 19.31
N ILE A 136 -30.45 5.44 18.02
CA ILE A 136 -29.71 4.25 17.58
C ILE A 136 -28.24 4.64 17.36
N PRO A 137 -27.28 4.05 18.09
CA PRO A 137 -25.86 4.28 17.85
C PRO A 137 -25.43 3.61 16.54
N HIS A 138 -24.87 4.40 15.64
CA HIS A 138 -24.26 3.97 14.39
C HIS A 138 -22.75 4.18 14.42
N THR A 139 -22.03 3.16 13.99
CA THR A 139 -20.58 3.21 13.75
C THR A 139 -20.32 3.17 12.25
N TYR A 140 -19.58 4.16 11.76
CA TYR A 140 -19.19 4.30 10.37
C TYR A 140 -17.73 3.91 10.20
N THR A 141 -17.46 3.23 9.09
CA THR A 141 -16.12 2.73 8.75
C THR A 141 -15.55 3.41 7.52
N SER A 142 -14.24 3.28 7.32
CA SER A 142 -13.51 3.86 6.18
C SER A 142 -14.01 3.37 4.83
N CYS A 143 -14.49 2.12 4.76
CA CYS A 143 -15.05 1.52 3.55
C CYS A 143 -16.53 1.88 3.32
N GLY A 144 -17.06 2.90 3.99
CA GLY A 144 -18.47 3.30 3.87
C GLY A 144 -19.48 2.33 4.51
N GLY A 145 -19.02 1.38 5.31
CA GLY A 145 -19.90 0.48 6.07
C GLY A 145 -20.55 1.20 7.26
N SER A 146 -21.82 0.90 7.52
CA SER A 146 -22.61 1.45 8.63
C SER A 146 -23.14 0.31 9.49
N PHE A 147 -22.70 0.26 10.74
CA PHE A 147 -23.06 -0.79 11.69
C PHE A 147 -23.92 -0.20 12.81
N LYS A 148 -25.08 -0.83 13.04
CA LYS A 148 -26.00 -0.48 14.14
C LYS A 148 -25.62 -1.28 15.38
N TYR A 149 -25.80 -0.68 16.56
CA TYR A 149 -25.61 -1.36 17.84
C TYR A 149 -24.22 -2.03 17.96
N ALA A 150 -23.19 -1.35 17.47
CA ALA A 150 -21.82 -1.77 17.71
C ALA A 150 -21.46 -1.55 19.18
N ASP A 151 -20.47 -2.31 19.68
CA ASP A 151 -20.07 -2.24 21.08
C ASP A 151 -19.70 -0.81 21.49
N PRO A 152 -20.13 -0.36 22.69
CA PRO A 152 -19.80 0.96 23.21
C PRO A 152 -18.29 1.19 23.36
N SER A 153 -17.52 0.13 23.62
CA SER A 153 -16.07 0.16 23.79
C SER A 153 -15.30 0.58 22.54
N ILE A 154 -15.87 0.38 21.35
CA ILE A 154 -15.23 0.78 20.10
C ILE A 154 -15.11 2.31 20.09
N SER A 155 -13.96 2.84 19.73
CA SER A 155 -13.72 4.28 19.63
C SER A 155 -13.42 4.69 18.20
N ILE A 156 -13.32 5.99 17.95
CA ILE A 156 -12.93 6.49 16.62
C ILE A 156 -11.45 6.21 16.42
N GLY A 157 -11.08 5.65 15.27
CA GLY A 157 -9.71 5.27 14.94
C GLY A 157 -9.36 3.81 15.18
N ASP A 158 -10.16 3.12 16.00
CA ASP A 158 -10.08 1.68 16.20
C ASP A 158 -10.34 0.93 14.90
N SER A 159 -9.90 -0.32 14.86
CA SER A 159 -10.12 -1.20 13.73
C SER A 159 -11.07 -2.32 14.10
N VAL A 160 -12.01 -2.61 13.21
CA VAL A 160 -13.02 -3.65 13.39
C VAL A 160 -12.83 -4.74 12.34
N LYS A 161 -12.87 -5.98 12.81
CA LYS A 161 -12.91 -7.18 11.99
C LYS A 161 -14.36 -7.48 11.63
N ILE A 162 -14.66 -7.44 10.35
CA ILE A 162 -16.00 -7.62 9.80
C ILE A 162 -16.04 -8.96 9.08
N ASP A 163 -16.98 -9.81 9.46
CA ASP A 163 -17.31 -11.00 8.67
C ASP A 163 -18.08 -10.59 7.41
N ILE A 164 -17.59 -11.04 6.26
CA ILE A 164 -18.13 -10.70 4.95
C ILE A 164 -19.48 -11.38 4.72
N LYS A 165 -19.71 -12.59 5.26
CA LYS A 165 -20.96 -13.33 5.05
C LYS A 165 -22.10 -12.70 5.84
N THR A 166 -21.90 -12.46 7.14
CA THR A 166 -22.93 -11.88 8.01
C THR A 166 -22.96 -10.36 7.96
N SER A 167 -21.91 -9.71 7.46
CA SER A 167 -21.75 -8.25 7.50
C SER A 167 -21.88 -7.67 8.92
N LYS A 168 -21.43 -8.43 9.94
CA LYS A 168 -21.38 -8.01 11.34
C LYS A 168 -19.93 -7.83 11.80
N ILE A 169 -19.76 -7.02 12.85
CA ILE A 169 -18.49 -6.87 13.54
C ILE A 169 -18.31 -8.11 14.42
N VAL A 170 -17.16 -8.78 14.27
CA VAL A 170 -16.80 -9.99 15.03
C VAL A 170 -15.89 -9.62 16.19
N GLU A 171 -14.90 -8.76 15.92
CA GLU A 171 -13.82 -8.44 16.83
C GLU A 171 -13.38 -6.98 16.60
N ASN A 172 -12.89 -6.32 17.63
CA ASN A 172 -12.38 -4.95 17.57
C ASN A 172 -10.99 -4.88 18.19
N SER A 173 -10.16 -3.97 17.67
CA SER A 173 -8.84 -3.66 18.21
C SER A 173 -8.75 -2.17 18.44
N SER A 174 -8.47 -1.79 19.68
CA SER A 174 -8.26 -0.40 20.07
C SER A 174 -6.94 0.15 19.52
N LEU A 175 -6.91 1.46 19.26
CA LEU A 175 -5.69 2.17 18.89
C LEU A 175 -4.94 2.60 20.16
N GLU A 176 -4.08 1.71 20.65
CA GLU A 176 -3.28 1.91 21.86
C GLU A 176 -1.78 1.68 21.58
N VAL A 177 -0.95 2.10 22.53
CA VAL A 177 0.50 1.82 22.49
C VAL A 177 0.73 0.31 22.54
N GLY A 178 1.70 -0.17 21.75
CA GLY A 178 2.01 -1.59 21.64
C GLY A 178 1.22 -2.35 20.57
N LYS A 179 0.25 -1.71 19.89
CA LYS A 179 -0.51 -2.37 18.82
C LYS A 179 0.21 -2.31 17.47
N VAL A 180 0.07 -3.38 16.68
CA VAL A 180 0.59 -3.46 15.31
C VAL A 180 -0.31 -2.67 14.36
N VAL A 181 0.32 -1.76 13.63
CA VAL A 181 -0.35 -0.86 12.70
C VAL A 181 0.21 -0.92 11.29
N TYR A 182 -0.68 -0.63 10.35
CA TYR A 182 -0.42 -0.56 8.94
C TYR A 182 -0.75 0.84 8.41
N LEU A 183 0.15 1.40 7.60
CA LEU A 183 -0.01 2.74 7.07
C LEU A 183 -0.75 2.78 5.72
N ILE A 184 -1.89 3.47 5.72
CA ILE A 184 -2.75 3.67 4.54
C ILE A 184 -2.30 4.90 3.73
N LYS A 185 -1.73 5.93 4.35
CA LYS A 185 -1.46 7.22 3.72
C LYS A 185 -0.13 7.84 4.16
N GLY A 186 0.34 8.80 3.37
CA GLY A 186 1.56 9.57 3.66
C GLY A 186 2.82 8.96 3.04
N LYS A 187 3.98 9.44 3.51
CA LYS A 187 5.30 9.03 2.97
C LYS A 187 5.67 7.58 3.31
N ASN A 188 5.15 7.06 4.41
CA ASN A 188 5.44 5.71 4.92
C ASN A 188 4.29 4.73 4.63
N ILE A 189 3.52 4.99 3.58
CA ILE A 189 2.45 4.11 3.11
C ILE A 189 2.95 2.68 2.86
N GLY A 190 2.15 1.69 3.24
CA GLY A 190 2.52 0.27 3.11
C GLY A 190 3.49 -0.24 4.18
N CYS A 191 3.99 0.62 5.07
CA CYS A 191 4.80 0.19 6.20
C CYS A 191 3.95 -0.46 7.31
N LEU A 192 4.57 -1.39 8.02
CA LEU A 192 4.01 -2.05 9.19
C LEU A 192 4.95 -1.88 10.39
N GLY A 193 4.39 -1.46 11.53
CA GLY A 193 5.16 -1.23 12.74
C GLY A 193 4.29 -1.22 13.98
N VAL A 194 4.92 -1.02 15.14
CA VAL A 194 4.26 -0.99 16.45
C VAL A 194 4.18 0.45 16.94
N ILE A 195 3.04 0.84 17.51
CA ILE A 195 2.88 2.17 18.11
C ILE A 195 3.71 2.26 19.39
N THR A 196 4.61 3.23 19.49
CA THR A 196 5.37 3.50 20.73
C THR A 196 4.79 4.63 21.56
N GLY A 197 4.16 5.62 20.92
CA GLY A 197 3.60 6.75 21.63
C GLY A 197 2.57 7.49 20.79
N ILE A 198 1.56 8.04 21.46
CA ILE A 198 0.52 8.86 20.85
C ILE A 198 0.59 10.24 21.50
N GLU A 199 1.01 11.22 20.73
CA GLU A 199 1.03 12.64 21.11
C GLU A 199 -0.32 13.26 20.76
N LYS A 200 -1.14 13.51 21.78
CA LYS A 200 -2.40 14.23 21.62
C LYS A 200 -2.13 15.73 21.52
N ARG A 201 -2.66 16.37 20.49
CA ARG A 201 -2.51 17.82 20.28
C ARG A 201 -3.88 18.47 20.13
N GLU A 202 -4.20 19.38 21.05
CA GLU A 202 -5.48 20.09 21.00
C GLU A 202 -5.56 20.96 19.73
N GLY A 203 -6.71 20.91 19.05
CA GLY A 203 -6.99 21.70 17.85
C GLY A 203 -6.30 21.25 16.56
N THR A 204 -5.37 20.29 16.62
CA THR A 204 -4.70 19.72 15.43
C THR A 204 -4.84 18.20 15.42
N HIS A 205 -4.16 17.54 14.48
CA HIS A 205 -4.23 16.09 14.39
C HIS A 205 -3.22 15.44 15.34
N ASP A 206 -3.65 14.38 16.01
CA ASP A 206 -2.78 13.57 16.86
C ASP A 206 -1.66 12.92 16.04
N ILE A 207 -0.45 12.97 16.60
CA ILE A 207 0.74 12.38 16.01
C ILE A 207 1.02 11.06 16.72
N VAL A 208 1.32 10.04 15.93
CA VAL A 208 1.63 8.70 16.44
C VAL A 208 3.04 8.34 16.00
N ASN A 209 3.85 7.98 16.99
CA ASN A 209 5.21 7.49 16.82
C ASN A 209 5.16 5.96 16.67
N ILE A 210 5.81 5.47 15.62
CA ILE A 210 5.76 4.07 15.18
C ILE A 210 7.20 3.60 14.99
N VAL A 211 7.44 2.34 15.36
CA VAL A 211 8.71 1.65 15.16
C VAL A 211 8.48 0.41 14.31
N ASP A 212 9.18 0.32 13.17
CA ASP A 212 9.16 -0.86 12.32
C ASP A 212 9.89 -2.04 12.99
N LYS A 213 9.69 -3.26 12.49
CA LYS A 213 10.38 -4.46 12.98
C LYS A 213 11.92 -4.37 12.98
N VAL A 214 12.49 -3.57 12.08
CA VAL A 214 13.96 -3.35 11.95
C VAL A 214 14.48 -2.29 12.94
N GLY A 215 13.60 -1.63 13.69
CA GLY A 215 13.98 -0.55 14.62
C GLY A 215 14.04 0.83 13.98
N ARG A 216 13.48 0.99 12.77
CA ARG A 216 13.31 2.30 12.14
C ARG A 216 12.15 3.05 12.81
N ASN A 217 12.44 4.23 13.36
CA ASN A 217 11.43 5.08 13.99
C ASN A 217 10.91 6.12 13.00
N PHE A 218 9.59 6.33 12.97
CA PHE A 218 8.98 7.45 12.26
C PHE A 218 7.65 7.86 12.88
N SER A 219 7.14 9.01 12.48
CA SER A 219 5.87 9.55 12.96
C SER A 219 4.87 9.72 11.82
N THR A 220 3.60 9.49 12.10
CA THR A 220 2.50 9.76 11.18
C THR A 220 1.29 10.35 11.91
N ILE A 221 0.32 10.84 11.15
CA ILE A 221 -0.93 11.35 11.71
C ILE A 221 -1.89 10.19 11.97
N PHE A 222 -2.64 10.26 13.06
CA PHE A 222 -3.67 9.31 13.47
C PHE A 222 -4.60 8.84 12.33
N SER A 223 -4.99 9.74 11.42
CA SER A 223 -5.90 9.44 10.31
C SER A 223 -5.32 8.43 9.31
N ASN A 224 -3.99 8.36 9.17
CA ASN A 224 -3.29 7.54 8.17
C ASN A 224 -3.05 6.09 8.61
N ILE A 225 -3.37 5.77 9.86
CA ILE A 225 -3.02 4.52 10.53
C ILE A 225 -4.22 3.57 10.52
N LEU A 226 -3.97 2.28 10.34
CA LEU A 226 -4.92 1.20 10.52
C LEU A 226 -4.35 0.19 11.51
N VAL A 227 -5.12 -0.20 12.53
CA VAL A 227 -4.69 -1.23 13.47
C VAL A 227 -5.02 -2.59 12.85
N VAL A 228 -4.04 -3.50 12.80
CA VAL A 228 -4.19 -4.79 12.08
C VAL A 228 -4.08 -6.00 13.01
N GLY A 229 -3.73 -5.81 14.28
CA GLY A 229 -3.72 -6.88 15.27
C GLY A 229 -4.05 -6.38 16.66
N ALA A 230 -4.69 -7.25 17.44
CA ALA A 230 -4.88 -7.02 18.86
C ALA A 230 -3.55 -7.15 19.62
N ASP A 231 -2.62 -8.00 19.17
CA ASP A 231 -1.30 -8.21 19.80
C ASP A 231 -0.20 -8.19 18.73
N ASP A 232 0.97 -8.78 19.01
CA ASP A 232 2.09 -8.93 18.06
C ASP A 232 1.68 -9.68 16.79
N ASN A 233 0.64 -10.51 16.87
CA ASN A 233 0.12 -11.27 15.73
C ASN A 233 -0.92 -10.45 14.95
N PRO A 234 -0.63 -10.06 13.70
CA PRO A 234 -1.61 -9.39 12.86
C PRO A 234 -2.73 -10.36 12.47
N TRP A 235 -3.96 -9.86 12.40
CA TRP A 235 -5.11 -10.60 11.88
C TRP A 235 -5.01 -10.88 10.37
N VAL A 236 -4.04 -10.30 9.68
CA VAL A 236 -3.94 -10.30 8.22
C VAL A 236 -2.55 -10.70 7.77
N THR A 237 -2.49 -11.50 6.71
CA THR A 237 -1.26 -11.78 5.99
C THR A 237 -0.86 -10.61 5.10
N PHE A 238 0.43 -10.30 5.10
CA PHE A 238 1.02 -9.21 4.32
C PHE A 238 1.92 -9.73 3.20
N THR A 239 2.26 -8.82 2.29
CA THR A 239 3.20 -9.09 1.20
C THR A 239 4.58 -9.53 1.70
N LYS A 240 5.38 -10.15 0.82
CA LYS A 240 6.71 -10.71 1.11
C LYS A 240 7.67 -9.78 1.86
N ASP A 241 7.56 -8.48 1.64
CA ASP A 241 8.44 -7.50 2.28
C ASP A 241 8.00 -7.15 3.72
N GLU A 242 6.93 -7.76 4.23
CA GLU A 242 6.34 -7.59 5.56
C GLU A 242 6.11 -6.13 6.01
N GLY A 243 6.05 -5.20 5.05
CA GLY A 243 5.91 -3.76 5.34
C GLY A 243 7.20 -3.11 5.84
N ILE A 244 8.37 -3.70 5.63
CA ILE A 244 9.66 -3.13 6.04
C ILE A 244 10.18 -2.21 4.94
N LYS A 245 10.34 -0.92 5.27
CA LYS A 245 10.92 0.06 4.33
C LYS A 245 12.41 0.26 4.56
N TYR A 246 13.20 -0.46 3.78
CA TYR A 246 14.65 -0.29 3.68
C TYR A 246 15.05 1.12 3.23
N SER A 247 16.22 1.56 3.65
CA SER A 247 16.86 2.78 3.14
C SER A 247 17.25 2.62 1.67
N GLU A 248 17.45 3.71 0.94
CA GLU A 248 17.87 3.65 -0.47
C GLU A 248 19.23 2.94 -0.62
N TYR A 249 20.11 3.12 0.37
CA TYR A 249 21.40 2.42 0.45
C TYR A 249 21.22 0.91 0.63
N GLU A 250 20.39 0.48 1.58
CA GLU A 250 20.09 -0.94 1.81
C GLU A 250 19.39 -1.59 0.60
N GLN A 251 18.51 -0.85 -0.08
CA GLN A 251 17.89 -1.31 -1.32
C GLN A 251 18.93 -1.50 -2.43
N SER A 252 19.87 -0.55 -2.56
CA SER A 252 21.00 -0.66 -3.49
C SER A 252 21.85 -1.89 -3.20
N ILE A 253 22.21 -2.13 -1.93
CA ILE A 253 22.96 -3.33 -1.54
C ILE A 253 22.17 -4.61 -1.84
N LYS A 254 20.87 -4.62 -1.59
CA LYS A 254 20.01 -5.78 -1.86
C LYS A 254 19.92 -6.09 -3.36
N GLU A 255 19.97 -5.07 -4.21
CA GLU A 255 19.85 -5.22 -5.67
C GLU A 255 21.20 -5.50 -6.35
N TYR A 256 22.25 -4.78 -5.97
CA TYR A 256 23.57 -4.82 -6.64
C TYR A 256 24.65 -5.58 -5.85
N GLY A 257 24.36 -6.01 -4.62
CA GLY A 257 25.35 -6.56 -3.70
C GLY A 257 26.09 -5.48 -2.90
N PRO A 258 26.87 -5.86 -1.87
CA PRO A 258 27.76 -4.93 -1.19
C PRO A 258 28.81 -4.39 -2.18
N MET A 259 29.17 -3.11 -2.05
CA MET A 259 30.30 -2.57 -2.81
C MET A 259 31.57 -3.26 -2.33
N ASN A 260 32.22 -4.05 -3.20
CA ASN A 260 33.55 -4.60 -2.91
C ASN A 260 34.55 -3.44 -2.89
N GLU A 261 35.08 -3.10 -1.73
CA GLU A 261 36.23 -2.17 -1.57
C GLU A 261 37.56 -2.83 -1.95
N GLU A 262 37.58 -4.15 -2.20
CA GLU A 262 38.77 -4.89 -2.58
C GLU A 262 39.00 -4.84 -4.10
N LYS A 263 39.65 -3.76 -4.58
CA LYS A 263 40.40 -3.73 -5.86
C LYS A 263 41.16 -2.40 -6.10
N GLU A 264 41.91 -1.90 -5.12
CA GLU A 264 42.89 -0.81 -5.38
C GLU A 264 44.29 -1.04 -4.80
N GLU A 265 44.62 -2.21 -4.22
CA GLU A 265 45.96 -2.45 -3.65
C GLU A 265 46.95 -3.25 -4.52
N GLU A 266 46.56 -3.74 -5.69
CA GLU A 266 47.47 -4.48 -6.58
C GLU A 266 47.74 -3.73 -7.89
N SER A 267 48.66 -2.76 -7.86
CA SER A 267 49.75 -2.62 -8.84
C SER A 267 50.46 -1.27 -8.71
N ILE A 268 51.42 -1.15 -7.80
CA ILE A 268 52.57 -0.26 -8.02
C ILE A 268 53.80 -1.17 -8.02
N PRO A 269 54.31 -1.61 -9.18
CA PRO A 269 55.59 -2.28 -9.20
C PRO A 269 56.67 -1.28 -8.79
N GLU A 270 57.41 -1.61 -7.72
CA GLU A 270 58.63 -0.92 -7.33
C GLU A 270 59.56 -0.84 -8.55
N VAL A 271 59.81 0.38 -9.02
CA VAL A 271 60.86 0.65 -10.00
C VAL A 271 62.18 0.45 -9.28
N VAL A 272 62.78 -0.72 -9.49
CA VAL A 272 64.15 -1.03 -9.07
C VAL A 272 65.09 -0.02 -9.74
N GLU A 273 65.71 0.85 -8.94
CA GLU A 273 66.83 1.68 -9.38
C GLU A 273 68.01 0.78 -9.76
N THR A 274 68.18 0.50 -11.05
CA THR A 274 69.48 0.09 -11.58
C THR A 274 70.22 1.32 -12.06
N SER A 275 71.14 1.77 -11.23
CA SER A 275 72.23 2.67 -11.56
C SER A 275 73.04 2.13 -12.75
N GLU A 276 73.06 2.85 -13.87
CA GLU A 276 74.20 2.82 -14.79
C GLU A 276 74.40 4.21 -15.38
N VAL A 277 75.49 4.81 -14.93
CA VAL A 277 76.03 6.09 -15.38
C VAL A 277 76.83 5.83 -16.65
N GLU A 278 76.39 6.35 -17.79
CA GLU A 278 77.31 6.64 -18.90
C GLU A 278 77.09 8.04 -19.45
N THR A 279 78.03 8.89 -19.08
CA THR A 279 78.29 10.24 -19.59
C THR A 279 78.63 10.22 -21.08
N ARG A 280 78.01 11.09 -21.89
CA ARG A 280 78.63 11.72 -23.08
C ARG A 280 77.89 13.01 -23.46
N HIS A 281 78.60 14.12 -23.33
CA HIS A 281 78.29 15.50 -23.74
C HIS A 281 78.72 15.72 -25.23
N PRO A 282 78.53 16.90 -25.86
CA PRO A 282 77.31 17.39 -26.52
C PRO A 282 77.55 17.72 -28.02
N THR A 283 76.52 17.73 -28.87
CA THR A 283 76.64 18.36 -30.21
C THR A 283 75.43 19.19 -30.61
N ARG A 284 75.76 20.41 -30.99
CA ARG A 284 74.96 21.59 -31.38
C ARG A 284 74.64 21.55 -32.88
N ALA A 285 73.39 21.78 -33.28
CA ALA A 285 72.97 22.34 -34.59
C ALA A 285 71.43 22.53 -34.56
N ARG A 286 70.88 23.75 -34.45
CA ARG A 286 70.45 24.64 -35.55
C ARG A 286 69.70 23.93 -36.69
N GLY A 287 68.43 24.32 -36.83
CA GLY A 287 67.49 24.02 -37.91
C GLY A 287 66.13 24.58 -37.52
#